data_AF-A0A950Y8N0-F1
#
_entry.id   AF-A0A950Y8N0-F1
#
_cell.length_a   1.000
_cell.length_b   1.000
_cell.length_c   1.000
_cell.angle_alpha   90.00
_cell.angle_beta   90.00
_cell.angle_gamma   90.00
#
_symmetry.space_group_name_H-M   'P 1'
#
loop_
_entity.id
_entity.type
_entity.pdbx_description
1 polymer ?
#
loop_
_entity_poly.entity_id
_entity_poly.type
_entity_poly.pdbx_seq_one_letter_code
_entity_poly.pdbx_strand_id
1 'polypeptide(L)'
;MKISLTLLAAAGCLLSQDWRHEREDFFRGSWHAHIFMRVRSDLDQIYSAGAAADRERRRLDRTKEELTGLQAKLDQGVWDNGTVNDVIDSLRKSANDQRLAPQDREILADDAARIHEYQAHHNEWMRH
;
A
#
# COMPACT_ATOMS: atom_id res chain seq x y z
N MET A 1 -32.46 18.85 30.53
CA MET A 1 -31.64 18.85 29.29
C MET A 1 -30.88 17.54 29.22
N LYS A 2 -31.06 16.73 28.17
CA LYS A 2 -30.28 15.51 27.92
C LYS A 2 -29.20 15.87 26.89
N ILE A 3 -27.94 15.86 27.30
CA ILE A 3 -26.81 16.03 26.37
C ILE A 3 -26.53 14.65 25.77
N SER A 4 -26.99 14.44 24.54
CA SER A 4 -26.63 13.25 23.76
C SER A 4 -25.19 13.40 23.27
N LEU A 5 -24.32 12.51 23.73
CA LEU A 5 -22.91 12.46 23.34
C LEU A 5 -22.78 11.60 22.06
N THR A 6 -23.02 12.19 20.90
CA THR A 6 -22.62 11.62 19.60
C THR A 6 -21.28 12.22 19.20
N LEU A 7 -20.18 11.62 19.66
CA LEU A 7 -18.82 11.99 19.27
C LEU A 7 -17.97 10.71 19.22
N LEU A 8 -18.12 9.91 18.16
CA LEU A 8 -17.17 8.82 17.88
C LEU A 8 -16.73 8.72 16.41
N ALA A 9 -17.23 9.59 15.51
CA ALA A 9 -16.89 9.52 14.09
C ALA A 9 -15.77 10.48 13.65
N ALA A 10 -15.40 11.47 14.47
CA ALA A 10 -14.47 12.53 14.05
C ALA A 10 -12.98 12.14 14.10
N ALA A 11 -12.59 11.20 14.96
CA ALA A 11 -11.19 10.84 15.16
C ALA A 11 -10.59 10.02 13.99
N GLY A 12 -11.40 9.19 13.31
CA GLY A 12 -10.94 8.41 12.16
C GLY A 12 -10.68 9.23 10.91
N CYS A 13 -11.49 10.27 10.65
CA CYS A 13 -11.34 11.11 9.46
C CYS A 13 -10.04 11.92 9.47
N LEU A 14 -9.65 12.49 10.62
CA LEU A 14 -8.45 13.31 10.74
C LEU A 14 -7.16 12.49 10.53
N LEU A 15 -7.07 11.30 11.14
CA LEU A 15 -5.92 10.40 10.97
C LEU A 15 -5.80 9.91 9.51
N SER A 16 -6.93 9.68 8.83
CA SER A 16 -6.93 9.26 7.42
C SER A 16 -6.53 10.37 6.45
N GLN A 17 -6.82 11.64 6.78
CA GLN A 17 -6.42 12.79 5.94
C GLN A 17 -4.93 13.10 6.10
N ASP A 18 -4.41 13.04 7.32
CA ASP A 18 -3.00 13.31 7.61
C ASP A 18 -2.09 12.31 6.89
N TRP A 19 -2.37 11.01 7.03
CA TRP A 19 -1.65 9.95 6.32
C TRP A 19 -1.69 10.07 4.79
N ARG A 20 -2.81 10.54 4.21
CA ARG A 20 -2.91 10.75 2.75
C ARG A 20 -2.02 11.91 2.30
N HIS A 21 -1.96 12.99 3.06
CA HIS A 21 -1.04 14.09 2.75
C HIS A 21 0.42 13.62 2.82
N GLU A 22 0.78 12.86 3.87
CA GLU A 22 2.11 12.23 3.97
C GLU A 22 2.42 11.30 2.78
N ARG A 23 1.40 10.58 2.29
CA ARG A 23 1.51 9.74 1.08
C ARG A 23 1.85 10.56 -0.14
N GLU A 24 1.10 11.62 -0.39
CA GLU A 24 1.33 12.47 -1.53
C GLU A 24 2.71 13.14 -1.47
N ASP A 25 3.13 13.61 -0.29
CA ASP A 25 4.46 14.19 -0.08
C ASP A 25 5.58 13.18 -0.37
N PHE A 26 5.40 11.92 0.06
CA PHE A 26 6.34 10.86 -0.27
C PHE A 26 6.52 10.71 -1.79
N PHE A 27 5.43 10.62 -2.55
CA PHE A 27 5.47 10.45 -4.01
C PHE A 27 5.90 11.71 -4.78
N ARG A 28 5.88 12.89 -4.16
CA ARG A 28 6.51 14.11 -4.70
C ARG A 28 8.04 14.09 -4.62
N GLY A 29 8.61 13.27 -3.74
CA GLY A 29 10.05 13.20 -3.48
C GLY A 29 10.77 12.08 -4.23
N SER A 30 11.90 11.64 -3.66
CA SER A 30 12.71 10.51 -4.16
C SER A 30 12.11 9.15 -3.76
N TRP A 31 10.86 8.90 -4.19
CA TRP A 31 10.06 7.77 -3.74
C TRP A 31 10.63 6.40 -4.16
N HIS A 32 11.35 6.34 -5.28
CA HIS A 32 11.85 5.10 -5.88
C HIS A 32 12.69 4.25 -4.90
N ALA A 33 13.52 4.89 -4.07
CA ALA A 33 14.38 4.20 -3.11
C ALA A 33 13.60 3.47 -2.00
N HIS A 34 12.35 3.87 -1.77
CA HIS A 34 11.56 3.43 -0.62
C HIS A 34 10.18 2.88 -1.01
N ILE A 35 9.93 2.64 -2.30
CA ILE A 35 8.61 2.27 -2.81
C ILE A 35 8.02 1.04 -2.11
N PHE A 36 8.78 -0.04 -1.96
CA PHE A 36 8.26 -1.27 -1.36
C PHE A 36 7.94 -1.11 0.13
N MET A 37 8.72 -0.30 0.86
CA MET A 37 8.43 0.05 2.24
C MET A 37 7.16 0.90 2.34
N ARG A 38 6.98 1.85 1.41
CA ARG A 38 5.78 2.69 1.37
C ARG A 38 4.52 1.86 1.13
N VAL A 39 4.52 0.99 0.11
CA VAL A 39 3.36 0.15 -0.21
C VAL A 39 3.03 -0.80 0.94
N ARG A 40 4.04 -1.33 1.65
CA ARG A 40 3.81 -2.09 2.89
C ARG A 40 3.11 -1.25 3.96
N SER A 41 3.55 -0.01 4.18
CA SER A 41 2.92 0.92 5.14
C SER A 41 1.46 1.21 4.76
N ASP A 42 1.19 1.42 3.46
CA ASP A 42 -0.16 1.66 2.97
C ASP A 42 -1.07 0.42 3.18
N LEU A 43 -0.54 -0.80 3.01
CA LEU A 43 -1.24 -2.05 3.36
C LEU A 43 -1.53 -2.17 4.87
N ASP A 44 -0.58 -1.80 5.74
CA ASP A 44 -0.77 -1.82 7.19
C ASP A 44 -1.82 -0.80 7.64
N GLN A 45 -1.87 0.36 6.99
CA GLN A 45 -2.91 1.37 7.23
C GLN A 45 -4.29 0.88 6.80
N ILE A 46 -4.42 0.32 5.59
CA ILE A 46 -5.69 -0.23 5.08
C ILE A 46 -6.17 -1.38 5.98
N TYR A 47 -5.25 -2.25 6.41
CA TYR A 47 -5.55 -3.34 7.33
C TYR A 47 -6.08 -2.83 8.68
N SER A 48 -5.47 -1.76 9.22
CA SER A 48 -5.82 -1.19 10.52
C SER A 48 -7.10 -0.33 10.49
N ALA A 49 -7.40 0.31 9.35
CA ALA A 49 -8.55 1.18 9.17
C ALA A 49 -9.87 0.42 8.93
N GLY A 50 -9.83 -0.84 8.50
CA GLY A 50 -11.00 -1.55 7.98
C GLY A 50 -11.33 -2.89 8.64
N ALA A 51 -12.63 -3.14 8.83
CA ALA A 51 -13.20 -4.47 9.04
C ALA A 51 -13.21 -5.28 7.72
N ALA A 52 -12.05 -5.38 7.05
CA ALA A 52 -11.91 -6.19 5.85
C ALA A 52 -12.32 -7.65 6.17
N ALA A 53 -13.16 -8.24 5.32
CA ALA A 53 -13.58 -9.64 5.49
C ALA A 53 -12.34 -10.56 5.54
N ASP A 54 -12.40 -11.66 6.31
CA ASP A 54 -11.24 -12.52 6.58
C ASP A 54 -10.46 -12.98 5.33
N ARG A 55 -11.17 -13.21 4.22
CA ARG A 55 -10.52 -13.57 2.94
C ARG A 55 -9.67 -12.44 2.36
N GLU A 56 -10.10 -11.19 2.53
CA GLU A 56 -9.31 -10.04 2.09
C GLU A 56 -8.11 -9.79 2.99
N ARG A 57 -8.29 -9.92 4.31
CA ARG A 57 -7.17 -9.87 5.26
C ARG A 57 -6.05 -10.84 4.90
N ARG A 58 -6.41 -12.10 4.62
CA ARG A 58 -5.44 -13.11 4.16
C ARG A 58 -4.72 -12.73 2.86
N ARG A 59 -5.37 -12.00 1.95
CA ARG A 59 -4.73 -11.54 0.73
C ARG A 59 -3.75 -10.42 1.04
N LEU A 60 -4.16 -9.40 1.80
CA LEU A 60 -3.28 -8.31 2.22
C LEU A 60 -2.07 -8.83 3.01
N ASP A 61 -2.26 -9.80 3.90
CA ASP A 61 -1.17 -10.44 4.64
C ASP A 61 -0.19 -11.16 3.71
N ARG A 62 -0.69 -11.93 2.74
CA ARG A 62 0.17 -12.54 1.72
C ARG A 62 0.94 -11.49 0.91
N THR A 63 0.30 -10.42 0.47
CA THR A 63 0.99 -9.34 -0.26
C THR A 63 2.10 -8.71 0.60
N LYS A 64 1.88 -8.54 1.91
CA LYS A 64 2.92 -8.06 2.84
C LYS A 64 4.08 -9.06 2.99
N GLU A 65 3.81 -10.36 3.00
CA GLU A 65 4.85 -11.40 2.98
C GLU A 65 5.68 -11.35 1.68
N GLU A 66 5.00 -11.24 0.53
CA GLU A 66 5.64 -11.10 -0.79
C GLU A 66 6.54 -9.86 -0.85
N LEU A 67 6.06 -8.71 -0.35
CA LEU A 67 6.84 -7.48 -0.24
C LEU A 67 8.05 -7.64 0.69
N THR A 68 7.88 -8.32 1.83
CA THR A 68 9.00 -8.61 2.76
C THR A 68 10.07 -9.45 2.07
N GLY A 69 9.66 -10.49 1.34
CA GLY A 69 10.57 -11.34 0.58
C GLY A 69 11.29 -10.57 -0.54
N LEU A 70 10.58 -9.68 -1.23
CA LEU A 70 11.16 -8.82 -2.25
C LEU A 70 12.20 -7.86 -1.67
N GLN A 71 11.89 -7.20 -0.55
CA GLN A 71 12.84 -6.32 0.14
C GLN A 71 14.11 -7.08 0.56
N ALA A 72 13.96 -8.28 1.14
CA ALA A 72 15.09 -9.11 1.51
C ALA A 72 15.98 -9.54 0.32
N LYS A 73 15.39 -9.75 -0.86
CA LYS A 73 16.15 -10.00 -2.11
C LYS A 73 16.87 -8.75 -2.59
N LEU A 74 16.21 -7.60 -2.56
CA LEU A 74 16.81 -6.31 -2.94
C LEU A 74 17.99 -5.94 -2.05
N ASP A 75 17.90 -6.19 -0.74
CA ASP A 75 18.99 -5.99 0.22
C ASP A 75 20.22 -6.85 -0.10
N GLN A 76 20.02 -7.96 -0.81
CA GLN A 76 21.09 -8.85 -1.31
C GLN A 76 21.53 -8.50 -2.75
N GLY A 77 21.01 -7.41 -3.33
CA GLY A 77 21.27 -7.01 -4.71
C GLY A 77 20.56 -7.87 -5.77
N VAL A 78 19.54 -8.64 -5.38
CA VAL A 78 18.81 -9.55 -6.27
C VAL A 78 17.50 -8.90 -6.72
N TRP A 79 17.38 -8.67 -8.02
CA TRP A 79 16.12 -8.30 -8.66
C TRP A 79 15.35 -9.54 -9.12
N ASP A 80 14.12 -9.70 -8.62
CA ASP A 80 13.22 -10.79 -9.01
C ASP A 80 11.95 -10.24 -9.66
N ASN A 81 11.95 -10.22 -10.99
CA ASN A 81 10.83 -9.72 -11.77
C ASN A 81 9.54 -10.53 -11.57
N GLY A 82 9.66 -11.83 -11.25
CA GLY A 82 8.50 -12.69 -10.97
C GLY A 82 7.82 -12.27 -9.68
N THR A 83 8.59 -12.11 -8.59
CA THR A 83 8.05 -11.64 -7.30
C THR A 83 7.42 -10.25 -7.43
N VAL A 84 8.02 -9.35 -8.22
CA VAL A 84 7.46 -8.01 -8.48
C VAL A 84 6.10 -8.09 -9.20
N ASN A 85 5.98 -8.95 -10.21
CA ASN A 85 4.71 -9.18 -10.91
C ASN A 85 3.64 -9.74 -9.96
N ASP A 86 3.99 -10.69 -9.10
CA ASP A 86 3.07 -11.28 -8.13
C ASP A 86 2.50 -10.20 -7.19
N VAL A 87 3.36 -9.30 -6.69
CA VAL A 87 2.95 -8.16 -5.86
C VAL A 87 2.01 -7.23 -6.63
N ILE A 88 2.36 -6.82 -7.86
CA ILE A 88 1.52 -5.96 -8.70
C ILE A 88 0.13 -6.60 -8.91
N ASP A 89 0.09 -7.89 -9.22
CA ASP A 89 -1.15 -8.63 -9.46
C ASP A 89 -1.99 -8.76 -8.19
N SER A 90 -1.37 -9.01 -7.04
CA SER A 90 -2.03 -9.05 -5.74
C SER A 90 -2.68 -7.70 -5.39
N LEU A 91 -1.96 -6.59 -5.58
CA LEU A 91 -2.47 -5.23 -5.36
C LEU A 91 -3.64 -4.91 -6.30
N ARG A 92 -3.51 -5.21 -7.60
CA ARG A 92 -4.60 -5.03 -8.58
C ARG A 92 -5.83 -5.85 -8.23
N LYS A 93 -5.67 -7.07 -7.75
CA LYS A 93 -6.80 -7.92 -7.31
C LYS A 93 -7.51 -7.33 -6.10
N SER A 94 -6.78 -6.78 -5.13
CA SER A 94 -7.38 -6.10 -3.97
C SER A 94 -8.03 -4.76 -4.35
N ALA A 95 -7.41 -3.97 -5.24
CA ALA A 95 -8.00 -2.74 -5.75
C ALA A 95 -9.35 -2.97 -6.48
N ASN A 96 -9.55 -4.14 -7.07
CA ASN A 96 -10.84 -4.51 -7.69
C ASN A 96 -11.84 -5.16 -6.73
N ASP A 97 -11.48 -5.36 -5.46
CA ASP A 97 -12.33 -6.06 -4.50
C ASP A 97 -13.34 -5.12 -3.83
N GLN A 98 -14.64 -5.30 -4.10
CA GLN A 98 -15.71 -4.46 -3.56
C GLN A 98 -15.88 -4.56 -2.03
N ARG A 99 -15.16 -5.45 -1.36
CA ARG A 99 -15.14 -5.57 0.11
C ARG A 99 -14.22 -4.54 0.77
N LEU A 100 -13.37 -3.87 0.02
CA LEU A 100 -12.57 -2.73 0.49
C LEU A 100 -13.31 -1.42 0.25
N ALA A 101 -13.03 -0.41 1.09
CA ALA A 101 -13.57 0.92 0.89
C ALA A 101 -13.07 1.49 -0.46
N PRO A 102 -13.89 2.28 -1.18
CA PRO A 102 -13.49 2.87 -2.46
C PRO A 102 -12.13 3.56 -2.41
N GLN A 103 -11.86 4.28 -1.33
CA GLN A 103 -10.62 5.05 -1.17
C GLN A 103 -9.39 4.16 -0.93
N ASP A 104 -9.56 3.00 -0.28
CA ASP A 104 -8.47 2.04 -0.07
C ASP A 104 -8.12 1.36 -1.40
N ARG A 105 -9.14 1.07 -2.21
CA ARG A 105 -8.97 0.51 -3.56
C ARG A 105 -8.19 1.44 -4.48
N GLU A 106 -8.45 2.75 -4.41
CA GLU A 106 -7.71 3.76 -5.17
C GLU A 106 -6.23 3.79 -4.79
N ILE A 107 -5.91 3.68 -3.48
CA ILE A 107 -4.53 3.62 -2.99
C ILE A 107 -3.81 2.38 -3.53
N LEU A 108 -4.45 1.21 -3.44
CA LEU A 108 -3.86 -0.03 -3.95
C LEU A 108 -3.69 -0.02 -5.48
N ALA A 109 -4.59 0.65 -6.20
CA ALA A 109 -4.45 0.84 -7.64
C ALA A 109 -3.25 1.73 -7.98
N ASP A 110 -3.07 2.84 -7.25
CA ASP A 110 -1.91 3.72 -7.42
C ASP A 110 -0.61 3.01 -7.03
N ASP A 111 -0.58 2.27 -5.91
CA ASP A 111 0.58 1.47 -5.50
C ASP A 111 1.00 0.46 -6.58
N ALA A 112 0.04 -0.23 -7.18
CA ALA A 112 0.31 -1.16 -8.29
C ALA A 112 0.89 -0.42 -9.51
N ALA A 113 0.40 0.78 -9.82
CA ALA A 113 0.92 1.60 -10.90
C ALA A 113 2.36 2.07 -10.62
N ARG A 114 2.65 2.49 -9.38
CA ARG A 114 3.98 2.95 -8.95
C ARG A 114 5.01 1.83 -8.92
N ILE A 115 4.64 0.63 -8.46
CA ILE A 115 5.54 -0.52 -8.52
C ILE A 115 5.79 -0.92 -9.98
N HIS A 116 4.79 -0.86 -10.85
CA HIS A 116 4.97 -1.13 -12.28
C HIS A 116 5.86 -0.09 -12.96
N GLU A 117 5.71 1.20 -12.62
CA GLU A 117 6.62 2.28 -13.04
C GLU A 117 8.05 1.99 -12.57
N TYR A 118 8.21 1.58 -11.31
CA TYR A 118 9.51 1.16 -10.78
C TYR A 118 10.12 -0.02 -11.49
N GLN A 119 9.33 -1.05 -11.77
CA GLN A 119 9.77 -2.20 -12.54
C GLN A 119 10.29 -1.80 -13.93
N ALA A 120 9.60 -0.88 -14.61
CA ALA A 120 9.99 -0.43 -15.95
C ALA A 120 11.30 0.36 -15.95
N HIS A 121 11.57 1.12 -14.89
CA HIS A 121 12.74 2.01 -14.77
C HIS A 121 13.82 1.49 -13.80
N HIS A 122 13.66 0.28 -13.24
CA HIS A 122 14.55 -0.25 -12.20
C HIS A 122 16.04 -0.15 -12.57
N ASN A 123 16.41 -0.54 -13.79
CA ASN A 123 17.80 -0.48 -14.25
C ASN A 123 18.35 0.95 -14.32
N GLU A 124 17.51 1.95 -14.61
CA GLU A 124 17.91 3.35 -14.66
C GLU A 124 18.16 3.88 -13.24
N TRP A 125 17.24 3.58 -12.32
CA TRP A 125 17.32 4.07 -10.93
C TRP A 125 18.34 3.35 -10.08
N MET A 126 18.71 2.12 -10.41
CA MET A 126 19.79 1.39 -9.73
C MET A 126 21.20 1.69 -10.25
N ARG A 127 21.35 2.45 -11.35
CA ARG A 127 22.65 2.76 -11.98
C ARG A 127 23.44 3.90 -11.31
N HIS A 128 23.16 4.19 -10.04
CA HIS A 128 23.76 5.31 -9.32
C HIS A 128 24.86 4.82 -8.37
#